data_AF-A0A929DFY3-F1
#
_entry.id   AF-A0A929DFY3-F1
#
_cell.length_a   1.000
_cell.length_b   1.000
_cell.length_c   1.000
_cell.angle_alpha   90.00
_cell.angle_beta   90.00
_cell.angle_gamma   90.00
#
_symmetry.space_group_name_H-M   'P 1'
#
loop_
_entity.id
_entity.type
_entity.pdbx_description
1 polymer ?
#
loop_
_entity_poly.entity_id
_entity_poly.type
_entity_poly.pdbx_seq_one_letter_code
_entity_poly.pdbx_strand_id
1 'polypeptide(L)'
;LEWSIGEISRFLDRFPRAVVDMAERMMYLQYHSSRERQKVRNFIIKYQDRILYGTDLVQDTETDPDEFKKIVHNKWINDWKYLVTDEIMQTSEFDGNFKGLALPGEVVKKIYRYNALKMFPNAWNR
;
A
#
# COMPACT_ATOMS: atom_id res chain seq x y z
N LEU A 1 7.27 11.30 -10.07
CA LEU A 1 6.29 10.21 -10.30
C LEU A 1 5.57 9.82 -9.01
N GLU A 2 6.32 9.53 -7.96
CA GLU A 2 5.90 8.67 -6.85
C GLU A 2 4.91 9.28 -5.86
N TRP A 3 4.79 10.61 -5.84
CA TRP A 3 3.83 11.30 -4.97
C TRP A 3 2.46 11.51 -5.61
N SER A 4 2.37 11.63 -6.94
CA SER A 4 1.12 12.07 -7.59
C SER A 4 0.34 10.90 -8.17
N ILE A 5 -0.90 10.71 -7.70
CA ILE A 5 -1.85 9.72 -8.26
C ILE A 5 -2.05 9.91 -9.76
N GLY A 6 -2.04 11.16 -10.26
CA GLY A 6 -2.18 11.45 -11.68
C GLY A 6 -0.96 11.03 -12.51
N GLU A 7 0.25 11.31 -12.01
CA GLU A 7 1.50 10.93 -12.68
C GLU A 7 1.65 9.41 -12.76
N ILE A 8 1.42 8.71 -11.63
CA ILE A 8 1.52 7.25 -11.59
C ILE A 8 0.45 6.59 -12.46
N SER A 9 -0.75 7.17 -12.54
CA SER A 9 -1.80 6.71 -13.47
C SER A 9 -1.33 6.82 -14.91
N ARG A 10 -0.78 7.98 -15.32
CA ARG A 10 -0.26 8.16 -16.68
C ARG A 10 0.89 7.21 -17.00
N PHE A 11 1.77 6.96 -16.05
CA PHE A 11 2.84 5.97 -16.20
C PHE A 11 2.27 4.56 -16.43
N LEU A 12 1.34 4.12 -15.60
CA LEU A 12 0.71 2.81 -15.70
C LEU A 12 -0.16 2.65 -16.98
N ASP A 13 -0.76 3.73 -17.47
CA ASP A 13 -1.48 3.74 -18.76
C ASP A 13 -0.50 3.65 -19.94
N ARG A 14 0.65 4.34 -19.87
CA ARG A 14 1.68 4.32 -20.93
C ARG A 14 2.43 2.98 -20.99
N PHE A 15 2.66 2.34 -19.85
CA PHE A 15 3.44 1.10 -19.76
C PHE A 15 2.57 -0.06 -19.25
N PRO A 16 1.90 -0.81 -20.15
CA PRO A 16 0.91 -1.81 -19.76
C PRO A 16 1.49 -2.97 -18.92
N ARG A 17 2.80 -3.23 -19.07
CA ARG A 17 3.53 -4.28 -18.33
C ARG A 17 4.13 -3.80 -17.00
N ALA A 18 4.04 -2.51 -16.69
CA ALA A 18 4.60 -1.98 -15.44
C ALA A 18 3.77 -2.43 -14.23
N VAL A 19 4.47 -2.73 -13.14
CA VAL A 19 3.93 -3.06 -11.82
C VAL A 19 4.61 -2.13 -10.82
N VAL A 20 3.89 -1.68 -9.81
CA VAL A 20 4.38 -0.78 -8.77
C VAL A 20 4.08 -1.37 -7.39
N ASP A 21 4.79 -0.95 -6.36
CA ASP A 21 4.51 -1.35 -4.98
C ASP A 21 4.17 -0.14 -4.09
N MET A 22 3.80 -0.42 -2.84
CA MET A 22 3.39 0.57 -1.83
C MET A 22 4.49 0.85 -0.78
N ALA A 23 5.70 0.32 -0.93
CA ALA A 23 6.79 0.48 0.03
C ALA A 23 7.17 1.95 0.18
N GLU A 24 7.20 2.46 1.41
CA GLU A 24 7.31 3.91 1.72
C GLU A 24 6.31 4.82 0.98
N ARG A 25 5.17 4.30 0.49
CA ARG A 25 4.15 5.11 -0.20
C ARG A 25 2.81 5.18 0.52
N MET A 26 2.61 4.39 1.58
CA MET A 26 1.33 4.38 2.30
C MET A 26 0.95 5.73 2.89
N MET A 27 1.90 6.47 3.48
CA MET A 27 1.64 7.81 4.02
C MET A 27 1.14 8.79 2.95
N TYR A 28 1.63 8.68 1.72
CA TYR A 28 1.19 9.56 0.63
C TYR A 28 -0.21 9.18 0.15
N LEU A 29 -0.55 7.89 0.10
CA LEU A 29 -1.91 7.44 -0.18
C LEU A 29 -2.90 7.95 0.89
N GLN A 30 -2.50 7.88 2.16
CA GLN A 30 -3.27 8.40 3.29
C GLN A 30 -3.43 9.93 3.19
N TYR A 31 -2.35 10.65 2.89
CA TYR A 31 -2.38 12.10 2.66
C TYR A 31 -3.30 12.48 1.51
N HIS A 32 -3.25 11.79 0.37
CA HIS A 32 -4.19 12.02 -0.72
C HIS A 32 -5.61 11.63 -0.34
N SER A 33 -5.79 10.68 0.58
CA SER A 33 -7.11 10.27 1.05
C SER A 33 -7.76 11.26 2.01
N SER A 34 -6.99 12.06 2.75
CA SER A 34 -7.55 13.16 3.55
C SER A 34 -8.17 14.26 2.67
N ARG A 35 -7.76 14.35 1.40
CA ARG A 35 -8.20 15.37 0.44
C ARG A 35 -9.16 14.85 -0.62
N GLU A 36 -8.83 13.72 -1.24
CA GLU A 36 -9.48 13.15 -2.41
C GLU A 36 -9.61 11.60 -2.29
N ARG A 37 -10.16 11.10 -1.16
CA ARG A 37 -10.32 9.64 -0.90
C ARG A 37 -10.83 8.84 -2.10
N GLN A 38 -11.88 9.31 -2.77
CA GLN A 38 -12.49 8.56 -3.87
C GLN A 38 -11.53 8.41 -5.07
N LYS A 39 -10.67 9.39 -5.30
CA LYS A 39 -9.65 9.34 -6.36
C LYS A 39 -8.59 8.28 -6.06
N VAL A 40 -8.11 8.22 -4.82
CA VAL A 40 -7.18 7.17 -4.36
C VAL A 40 -7.83 5.79 -4.46
N ARG A 41 -9.07 5.67 -3.97
CA ARG A 41 -9.84 4.43 -4.04
C ARG A 41 -10.02 3.94 -5.48
N ASN A 42 -10.40 4.83 -6.40
CA ASN A 42 -10.59 4.50 -7.81
C ASN A 42 -9.28 4.12 -8.50
N PHE A 43 -8.18 4.81 -8.16
CA PHE A 43 -6.84 4.45 -8.64
C PHE A 43 -6.46 3.02 -8.29
N ILE A 44 -6.60 2.65 -7.01
CA ILE A 44 -6.23 1.31 -6.55
C ILE A 44 -7.12 0.24 -7.20
N ILE A 45 -8.43 0.49 -7.37
CA ILE A 45 -9.30 -0.45 -8.11
C ILE A 45 -8.88 -0.58 -9.57
N LYS A 46 -8.66 0.55 -10.27
CA LYS A 46 -8.34 0.58 -11.71
C LYS A 46 -7.08 -0.24 -11.99
N TYR A 47 -6.09 -0.19 -11.11
CA TYR A 47 -4.80 -0.85 -11.30
C TYR A 47 -4.55 -2.01 -10.33
N GLN A 48 -5.61 -2.61 -9.79
CA GLN A 48 -5.54 -3.65 -8.76
C GLN A 48 -4.65 -4.85 -9.11
N ASP A 49 -4.46 -5.16 -10.39
CA ASP A 49 -3.62 -6.29 -10.86
C ASP A 49 -2.14 -5.92 -11.04
N ARG A 50 -1.77 -4.67 -10.72
CA ARG A 50 -0.45 -4.08 -10.97
C ARG A 50 0.12 -3.33 -9.76
N ILE A 51 -0.46 -3.54 -8.59
CA ILE A 51 -0.02 -2.93 -7.33
C ILE A 51 0.35 -4.03 -6.33
N LEU A 52 1.57 -3.98 -5.80
CA LEU A 52 2.10 -4.88 -4.79
C LEU A 52 2.09 -4.21 -3.41
N TYR A 53 1.93 -5.00 -2.35
CA TYR A 53 2.22 -4.52 -0.99
C TYR A 53 3.71 -4.67 -0.65
N GLY A 54 4.25 -3.67 0.04
CA GLY A 54 5.59 -3.67 0.61
C GLY A 54 5.66 -2.58 1.68
N THR A 55 6.54 -2.75 2.67
CA THR A 55 6.68 -1.80 3.79
C THR A 55 7.95 -0.96 3.75
N ASP A 56 9.01 -1.48 3.11
CA ASP A 56 10.41 -0.98 3.21
C ASP A 56 11.00 -0.99 4.62
N LEU A 57 10.45 -1.81 5.54
CA LEU A 57 11.05 -1.95 6.85
C LEU A 57 12.35 -2.75 6.76
N VAL A 58 13.42 -2.19 7.33
CA VAL A 58 14.72 -2.81 7.45
C VAL A 58 15.03 -2.99 8.94
N GLN A 59 15.44 -4.20 9.33
CA GLN A 59 15.94 -4.44 10.68
C GLN A 59 17.40 -4.00 10.75
N ASP A 60 17.69 -3.02 11.61
CA ASP A 60 19.08 -2.69 11.95
C ASP A 60 19.67 -3.79 12.85
N THR A 61 20.97 -4.05 12.71
CA THR A 61 21.74 -4.94 13.58
C THR A 61 21.66 -4.58 15.07
N GLU A 62 21.42 -3.31 15.40
CA GLU A 62 21.31 -2.84 16.78
C GLU A 62 19.88 -2.92 17.34
N THR A 63 18.86 -3.15 16.50
CA THR A 63 17.46 -3.22 16.94
C THR A 63 17.14 -4.58 17.53
N ASP A 64 16.53 -4.60 18.72
CA ASP A 64 16.03 -5.82 19.33
C ASP A 64 15.04 -6.54 18.39
N PRO A 65 15.23 -7.85 18.09
CA PRO A 65 14.37 -8.56 17.15
C PRO A 65 12.90 -8.63 17.56
N ASP A 66 12.59 -8.68 18.85
CA ASP A 66 11.20 -8.75 19.32
C ASP A 66 10.52 -7.37 19.28
N GLU A 67 11.27 -6.30 19.50
CA GLU A 67 10.84 -4.94 19.19
C GLU A 67 10.57 -4.76 17.70
N PHE A 68 11.48 -5.19 16.82
CA PHE A 68 11.30 -5.08 15.38
C PHE A 68 10.06 -5.85 14.88
N LYS A 69 9.80 -7.06 15.42
CA LYS A 69 8.56 -7.81 15.11
C LYS A 69 7.30 -7.02 15.45
N LYS A 70 7.28 -6.30 16.59
CA LYS A 70 6.14 -5.45 16.98
C LYS A 70 5.98 -4.29 16.00
N ILE A 71 7.07 -3.65 15.58
CA ILE A 71 7.05 -2.58 14.57
C ILE A 71 6.46 -3.09 13.26
N VAL A 72 6.96 -4.23 12.75
CA VAL A 72 6.47 -4.85 11.51
C VAL A 72 4.98 -5.19 11.61
N HIS A 73 4.56 -5.82 12.71
CA HIS A 73 3.16 -6.18 12.93
C HIS A 73 2.25 -4.95 12.98
N ASN A 74 2.65 -3.91 13.72
CA ASN A 74 1.86 -2.69 13.86
C ASN A 74 1.72 -1.93 12.54
N LYS A 75 2.82 -1.81 11.77
CA LYS A 75 2.78 -1.19 10.43
C LYS A 75 1.85 -1.99 9.51
N TRP A 76 1.98 -3.32 9.49
CA TRP A 76 1.13 -4.19 8.69
C TRP A 76 -0.36 -4.06 9.04
N ILE A 77 -0.72 -4.09 10.33
CA ILE A 77 -2.11 -3.92 10.78
C ILE A 77 -2.67 -2.54 10.41
N ASN A 78 -1.89 -1.47 10.59
CA ASN A 78 -2.34 -0.12 10.30
C ASN A 78 -2.54 0.11 8.79
N ASP A 79 -1.61 -0.35 7.97
CA ASP A 79 -1.74 -0.32 6.51
C ASP A 79 -2.97 -1.12 6.06
N TRP A 80 -3.14 -2.32 6.64
CA TRP A 80 -4.27 -3.20 6.32
C TRP A 80 -5.60 -2.54 6.69
N LYS A 81 -5.73 -1.97 7.90
CA LYS A 81 -6.92 -1.21 8.32
C LYS A 81 -7.25 -0.09 7.35
N TYR A 82 -6.26 0.72 6.97
CA TYR A 82 -6.45 1.79 5.99
C TYR A 82 -7.00 1.27 4.65
N LEU A 83 -6.56 0.09 4.19
CA LEU A 83 -7.03 -0.49 2.93
C LEU A 83 -8.43 -1.12 3.04
N VAL A 84 -8.78 -1.74 4.17
CA VAL A 84 -9.98 -2.60 4.26
C VAL A 84 -11.18 -1.98 4.97
N THR A 85 -10.98 -0.98 5.82
CA THR A 85 -12.07 -0.34 6.57
C THR A 85 -12.42 1.02 5.97
N ASP A 86 -13.53 1.62 6.42
CA ASP A 86 -13.83 3.02 6.20
C ASP A 86 -13.67 3.85 7.49
N GLU A 87 -12.80 3.40 8.40
CA GLU A 87 -12.54 4.11 9.66
C GLU A 87 -11.88 5.47 9.42
N ILE A 88 -12.15 6.44 10.29
CA ILE A 88 -11.39 7.68 10.37
C ILE A 88 -10.13 7.40 11.19
N MET A 89 -8.97 7.67 10.60
CA MET A 89 -7.65 7.35 11.12
C MET A 89 -6.75 8.59 11.15
N GLN A 90 -5.65 8.48 11.89
CA GLN A 90 -4.60 9.50 12.04
C GLN A 90 -3.23 8.86 11.88
N THR A 91 -2.23 9.67 11.57
CA THR A 91 -0.82 9.28 11.49
C THR A 91 0.05 10.43 11.99
N SER A 92 1.28 10.14 12.42
CA SER A 92 2.28 11.15 12.77
C SER A 92 2.96 11.79 11.55
N GLU A 93 2.80 11.21 10.36
CA GLU A 93 3.47 11.65 9.13
C GLU A 93 2.92 12.97 8.56
N PHE A 94 1.69 13.35 8.91
CA PHE A 94 1.09 14.61 8.50
C PHE A 94 -0.08 15.00 9.42
N ASP A 95 -0.37 16.30 9.48
CA ASP A 95 -1.48 16.82 10.26
C ASP A 95 -2.85 16.52 9.60
N GLY A 96 -3.78 16.01 10.41
CA GLY A 96 -5.18 15.82 10.04
C GLY A 96 -5.61 14.35 9.98
N ASN A 97 -6.90 14.16 9.67
CA ASN A 97 -7.52 12.85 9.63
C ASN A 97 -7.66 12.37 8.18
N PHE A 98 -7.61 11.06 7.98
CA PHE A 98 -7.94 10.43 6.70
C PHE A 98 -8.93 9.29 6.94
N LYS A 99 -9.73 8.95 5.92
CA LYS A 99 -10.69 7.86 6.01
C LYS A 99 -10.19 6.65 5.20
N GLY A 100 -10.21 5.46 5.79
CA GLY A 100 -9.84 4.20 5.15
C GLY A 100 -10.63 3.93 3.87
N LEU A 101 -10.09 3.12 2.96
CA LEU A 101 -10.56 2.99 1.57
C LEU A 101 -11.72 2.01 1.38
N ALA A 102 -11.97 1.10 2.32
CA ALA A 102 -12.95 0.02 2.21
C ALA A 102 -12.88 -0.68 0.84
N LEU A 103 -11.68 -1.14 0.47
CA LEU A 103 -11.46 -1.84 -0.79
C LEU A 103 -12.23 -3.18 -0.80
N PRO A 104 -12.74 -3.64 -1.97
CA PRO A 104 -13.30 -4.97 -2.08
C PRO A 104 -12.27 -6.03 -1.69
N GLY A 105 -12.69 -7.09 -0.99
CA GLY A 105 -11.78 -8.13 -0.50
C GLY A 105 -10.90 -8.76 -1.58
N GLU A 106 -11.41 -8.91 -2.81
CA GLU A 106 -10.61 -9.42 -3.95
C GLU A 106 -9.47 -8.48 -4.37
N VAL A 107 -9.66 -7.17 -4.27
CA VAL A 107 -8.59 -6.19 -4.53
C VAL A 107 -7.49 -6.32 -3.46
N VAL A 108 -7.88 -6.48 -2.20
CA VAL A 108 -6.94 -6.66 -1.07
C VAL A 108 -6.12 -7.94 -1.23
N LYS A 109 -6.77 -9.06 -1.61
CA LYS A 109 -6.07 -10.34 -1.87
C LYS A 109 -5.05 -10.22 -3.00
N LYS A 110 -5.34 -9.44 -4.04
CA LYS A 110 -4.40 -9.18 -5.13
C LYS A 110 -3.16 -8.42 -4.65
N ILE A 111 -3.38 -7.33 -3.92
CA ILE A 111 -2.32 -6.45 -3.39
C ILE A 111 -1.39 -7.21 -2.43
N TYR A 112 -1.95 -7.96 -1.47
CA TYR A 112 -1.15 -8.65 -0.45
C TYR A 112 -0.57 -9.99 -0.89
N ARG A 113 -1.04 -10.59 -2.00
CA ARG A 113 -0.64 -11.96 -2.35
C ARG A 113 -0.54 -12.22 -3.85
N TYR A 114 -1.64 -12.14 -4.59
CA TYR A 114 -1.68 -12.71 -5.95
C TYR A 114 -0.77 -11.97 -6.93
N ASN A 115 -0.63 -10.66 -6.78
CA ASN A 115 0.26 -9.88 -7.64
C ASN A 115 1.73 -10.25 -7.40
N ALA A 116 2.13 -10.48 -6.15
CA ALA A 116 3.49 -10.91 -5.81
C ALA A 116 3.79 -12.31 -6.33
N LEU A 117 2.85 -13.25 -6.19
CA LEU A 117 2.98 -14.60 -6.74
C LEU A 117 3.11 -14.61 -8.28
N LYS A 118 2.41 -13.68 -8.95
CA LYS A 118 2.49 -13.52 -10.40
C LYS A 118 3.80 -12.88 -10.85
N MET A 119 4.27 -11.86 -10.14
CA MET A 119 5.49 -11.12 -10.46
C MET A 119 6.74 -11.95 -10.17
N PHE A 120 6.72 -12.73 -9.10
CA PHE A 120 7.85 -13.52 -8.62
C PHE A 120 7.48 -15.02 -8.55
N PRO A 121 7.27 -15.70 -9.70
CA PRO A 121 6.73 -17.05 -9.74
C PRO A 121 7.62 -18.09 -9.06
N ASN A 122 8.93 -17.82 -8.97
CA ASN A 122 9.95 -18.72 -8.43
C ASN A 122 10.54 -18.24 -7.08
N ALA A 123 10.02 -17.17 -6.48
CA ALA A 123 10.57 -16.64 -5.23
C ALA A 123 10.16 -17.43 -3.98
N TRP A 124 9.20 -18.36 -4.12
CA TRP A 124 8.63 -19.11 -3.01
C TRP A 124 8.70 -20.60 -3.34
N ASN A 125 9.31 -21.39 -2.45
CA ASN A 125 9.17 -22.85 -2.51
C ASN A 125 7.72 -23.19 -2.17
N ARG A 126 6.99 -23.79 -3.13
CA ARG A 126 5.61 -24.23 -2.95
C ARG A 126 5.54 -25.66 -2.46
#